data_AF-A0A1A8XPY8-F1
#
_entry.id   AF-A0A1A8XPY8-F1
#
_cell.length_a   1.000
_cell.length_b   1.000
_cell.length_c   1.000
_cell.angle_alpha   90.00
_cell.angle_beta   90.00
_cell.angle_gamma   90.00
#
_symmetry.space_group_name_H-M   'P 1'
#
loop_
_entity.id
_entity.type
_entity.pdbx_description
1 polymer ?
#
loop_
_entity_poly.entity_id
_entity_poly.type
_entity_poly.pdbx_seq_one_letter_code
_entity_poly.pdbx_strand_id
1 'polypeptide(L)' 'MKPFRWGTEKNEALKVDRGISFESVVVAIESGGLLDILAHPNQAKED' A
#
# COMPACT_ATOMS: atom_id res chain seq x y z
N MET A 1 -8.59 -12.63 -5.01
CA MET A 1 -7.28 -12.43 -4.36
C MET A 1 -7.31 -13.00 -2.95
N LYS A 2 -6.18 -13.50 -2.42
CA LYS A 2 -6.09 -13.82 -0.98
C LYS A 2 -6.30 -12.50 -0.20
N PRO A 3 -7.04 -12.50 0.91
CA PRO A 3 -7.19 -11.29 1.71
C PRO A 3 -5.82 -10.89 2.26
N PHE A 4 -5.32 -9.74 1.81
CA PHE A 4 -4.14 -9.13 2.42
C PHE A 4 -4.51 -8.70 3.83
N ARG A 5 -3.77 -9.21 4.82
CA ARG A 5 -3.86 -8.78 6.21
C ARG A 5 -2.73 -7.79 6.44
N TRP A 6 -3.03 -6.49 6.41
CA TRP A 6 -2.11 -5.46 6.90
C TRP A 6 -2.17 -5.39 8.43
N GLY A 7 -1.09 -4.89 9.04
CA GLY A 7 -1.10 -4.57 10.46
C GLY A 7 -2.07 -3.42 10.73
N THR A 8 -3.05 -3.64 11.61
CA THR A 8 -4.09 -2.66 11.95
C THR A 8 -3.48 -1.34 12.43
N GLU A 9 -2.47 -1.40 13.31
CA GLU A 9 -1.77 -0.22 13.84
C GLU A 9 -1.18 0.66 12.74
N LYS A 10 -0.53 0.04 11.75
CA LYS A 10 0.05 0.77 10.61
C LYS A 10 -1.02 1.40 9.72
N ASN A 11 -2.17 0.73 9.56
CA ASN A 11 -3.29 1.30 8.81
C ASN A 11 -3.88 2.52 9.53
N GLU A 12 -4.03 2.45 10.85
CA GLU A 12 -4.53 3.58 11.64
C GLU A 12 -3.56 4.75 11.63
N ALA A 13 -2.25 4.50 11.77
CA ALA A 13 -1.25 5.56 11.63
C ALA A 13 -1.35 6.27 10.27
N LEU A 14 -1.55 5.52 9.17
CA LEU A 14 -1.71 6.09 7.84
C LEU A 14 -2.97 6.96 7.71
N LYS A 15 -4.09 6.53 8.32
CA LYS A 15 -5.34 7.29 8.34
C LYS A 15 -5.17 8.61 9.10
N VAL A 16 -4.51 8.58 10.26
CA VAL A 16 -4.27 9.78 11.08
C VAL A 16 -3.33 10.75 10.37
N ASP A 17 -2.21 10.26 9.85
CA ASP A 17 -1.15 11.11 9.30
C ASP A 17 -1.46 11.65 7.90
N ARG A 18 -2.21 10.88 7.09
CA ARG A 18 -2.38 11.16 5.66
C ARG A 18 -3.83 11.11 5.17
N GLY A 19 -4.80 10.75 6.02
CA GLY A 19 -6.20 10.65 5.63
C GLY A 19 -6.51 9.53 4.63
N ILE A 20 -5.64 8.53 4.50
CA ILE A 20 -5.80 7.40 3.56
C ILE A 20 -5.62 6.07 4.29
N SER A 21 -6.14 4.98 3.71
CA SER A 21 -6.01 3.62 4.26
C SER A 21 -5.51 2.61 3.21
N PHE A 22 -5.00 1.47 3.65
CA PHE A 22 -4.60 0.40 2.74
C PHE A 22 -5.77 -0.06 1.85
N GLU A 23 -6.99 -0.12 2.40
CA GLU A 23 -8.20 -0.45 1.63
C GLU A 23 -8.41 0.53 0.47
N SER A 24 -8.30 1.85 0.74
CA SER A 24 -8.47 2.87 -0.31
C SER A 24 -7.41 2.75 -1.41
N VAL A 25 -6.17 2.41 -1.05
CA VAL A 25 -5.07 2.22 -2.00
C VAL A 25 -5.30 0.98 -2.87
N VAL A 26 -5.74 -0.13 -2.28
CA VAL A 26 -6.07 -1.36 -3.03
C VAL A 26 -7.19 -1.09 -4.03
N VAL A 27 -8.28 -0.44 -3.60
CA VAL A 27 -9.40 -0.09 -4.49
C VAL A 27 -8.93 0.81 -5.65
N ALA A 28 -8.07 1.80 -5.38
CA ALA A 28 -7.53 2.67 -6.41
C ALA A 28 -6.71 1.89 -7.46
N ILE A 29 -5.88 0.94 -7.03
CA ILE A 29 -5.11 0.09 -7.94
C ILE A 29 -6.03 -0.82 -8.75
N GLU A 30 -6.98 -1.51 -8.10
CA GLU A 30 -7.93 -2.43 -8.76
C GLU A 30 -8.84 -1.70 -9.75
N SER A 31 -9.14 -0.42 -9.53
CA SER A 31 -9.93 0.43 -10.43
C SER A 31 -9.11 1.07 -11.55
N GLY A 32 -7.84 0.68 -11.73
CA GLY A 32 -6.99 1.15 -12.82
C GLY A 32 -6.25 2.46 -12.53
N GLY A 33 -6.23 2.92 -11.28
CA GLY A 33 -5.52 4.13 -10.84
C GLY A 33 -4.03 3.93 -10.56
N LEU A 34 -3.43 2.83 -11.02
CA LEU A 34 -1.98 2.63 -10.92
C LEU A 34 -1.26 3.63 -11.82
N LEU A 35 -0.41 4.47 -11.23
CA LEU A 35 0.33 5.51 -11.97
C LEU A 35 1.62 4.98 -12.61
N ASP A 36 2.43 4.26 -11.84
CA ASP A 36 3.72 3.73 -12.30
C ASP A 36 4.21 2.60 -11.37
N ILE A 37 5.17 1.79 -11.84
CA ILE A 37 5.87 0.76 -11.05
C ILE A 37 7.36 1.13 -11.02
N LEU A 38 7.82 1.64 -9.88
CA LEU A 38 9.22 2.04 -9.70
C LEU A 38 10.05 0.90 -9.09
N ALA A 39 11.32 0.81 -9.50
CA ALA A 39 12.27 -0.13 -8.92
C ALA A 39 12.49 0.16 -7.42
N HIS A 40 12.62 -0.89 -6.60
CA HIS A 40 12.85 -0.73 -5.17
C HIS A 40 14.19 0.01 -4.93
N PRO A 41 14.24 1.15 -4.22
CA PRO A 41 15.47 1.94 -4.10
C PRO A 41 16.61 1.17 -3.40
N ASN A 42 16.29 0.16 -2.60
CA ASN A 42 17.27 -0.69 -1.94
C ASN A 42 17.39 -2.05 -2.65
N GLN A 43 17.86 -2.04 -3.90
CA GLN A 43 18.09 -3.23 -4.71
C GLN A 43 19.04 -4.27 -4.06
N ALA A 44 19.82 -3.88 -3.05
CA ALA A 44 20.82 -4.74 -2.41
C ALA A 44 20.28 -5.58 -1.23
N LYS A 45 19.04 -5.34 -0.76
CA LYS A 45 18.36 -6.24 0.18
C LYS A 45 17.14 -6.83 -0.52
N GLU A 46 17.37 -7.86 -1.31
CA GLU A 46 16.32 -8.81 -1.66
C GLU A 46 16.64 -10.10 -0.89
N ASP A 47 15.89 -10.33 0.18
CA ASP A 47 15.69 -11.65 0.82
C ASP A 47 14.19 -11.89 0.95
#